data_AF-A0A6J3RZF6-F1
#
_entry.id   AF-A0A6J3RZF6-F1
#
_cell.length_a   1.000
_cell.length_b   1.000
_cell.length_c   1.000
_cell.angle_alpha   90.00
_cell.angle_beta   90.00
_cell.angle_gamma   90.00
#
_symmetry.space_group_name_H-M   'P 1'
#
loop_
_entity.id
_entity.type
_entity.pdbx_description
1 polymer ?
#
loop_
_entity_poly.entity_id
_entity_poly.type
_entity_poly.pdbx_seq_one_letter_code
_entity_poly.pdbx_strand_id
1 'polypeptide(L)'
;MSSSLTMEQLSAANTRFALDLFRALNKSDPAGNIFISPFSISSALAMVFLGTRGNTAAQMSKALYFKEVEEIHSGFQSLNADINKHGAPYILKLANRLYGEKSYDFLPEFLASTQKMYGAELASVDFLQAAEDARKTINEWVKGQTEGKIPELLASGGVDSMTKLVLVNAIYFKGNWQEKFMMEATEDAAFRLNKKDTKLVKMMYQKKRFRLGHIKDLKCQVLELPYEGKDLSMVILLPDDILDESTGLRKIEQQLTLEKLREWTRPENLHLLEVNVQLPRFKLEESYELSTLLASLGMQDLFSGKADLSGISGAGDLSVSKVVHKSFVEVNEEGTEAAAATSVVIFGTAFQSTEEYFTADHPFIFFIRHNPSTSILFLGRLSSP
;
A
#
# COMPACT_ATOMS: atom_id res chain seq x y z
N MET A 1 -20.05 -10.91 -15.28
CA MET A 1 -18.93 -11.72 -15.81
C MET A 1 -17.82 -10.85 -16.40
N SER A 2 -18.13 -9.80 -17.19
CA SER A 2 -17.12 -8.86 -17.69
C SER A 2 -16.40 -8.08 -16.56
N SER A 3 -17.15 -7.47 -15.64
CA SER A 3 -16.58 -6.64 -14.56
C SER A 3 -15.63 -7.37 -13.60
N SER A 4 -15.90 -8.64 -13.28
CA SER A 4 -15.04 -9.43 -12.37
C SER A 4 -13.69 -9.78 -13.01
N LEU A 5 -13.66 -10.02 -14.31
CA LEU A 5 -12.43 -10.31 -15.04
C LEU A 5 -11.54 -9.06 -15.13
N THR A 6 -12.14 -7.92 -15.45
CA THR A 6 -11.45 -6.62 -15.46
C THR A 6 -10.84 -6.29 -14.09
N MET A 7 -11.57 -6.53 -13.00
CA MET A 7 -11.03 -6.32 -11.65
C MET A 7 -9.86 -7.25 -11.33
N GLU A 8 -9.92 -8.52 -11.74
CA GLU A 8 -8.82 -9.45 -11.54
C GLU A 8 -7.56 -9.05 -12.34
N GLN A 9 -7.73 -8.69 -13.61
CA GLN A 9 -6.65 -8.18 -14.47
C GLN A 9 -6.02 -6.93 -13.86
N LEU A 10 -6.85 -5.98 -13.40
CA LEU A 10 -6.39 -4.75 -12.78
C LEU A 10 -5.64 -5.01 -11.46
N SER A 11 -6.18 -5.88 -10.60
CA SER A 11 -5.50 -6.29 -9.36
C SER A 11 -4.15 -6.93 -9.66
N ALA A 12 -4.07 -7.81 -10.68
CA ALA A 12 -2.81 -8.43 -11.09
C ALA A 12 -1.80 -7.39 -11.59
N ALA A 13 -2.21 -6.47 -12.46
CA ALA A 13 -1.37 -5.38 -12.96
C ALA A 13 -0.84 -4.50 -11.81
N ASN A 14 -1.72 -4.10 -10.89
CA ASN A 14 -1.36 -3.33 -9.70
C ASN A 14 -0.37 -4.08 -8.82
N THR A 15 -0.55 -5.39 -8.59
CA THR A 15 0.40 -6.18 -7.81
C THR A 15 1.75 -6.32 -8.52
N ARG A 16 1.81 -6.53 -9.84
CA ARG A 16 3.10 -6.59 -10.55
C ARG A 16 3.86 -5.27 -10.43
N PHE A 17 3.18 -4.15 -10.67
CA PHE A 17 3.74 -2.82 -10.45
C PHE A 17 4.19 -2.61 -8.99
N ALA A 18 3.38 -3.03 -8.01
CA ALA A 18 3.72 -2.97 -6.59
C ALA A 18 5.05 -3.65 -6.28
N LEU A 19 5.26 -4.83 -6.86
CA LEU A 19 6.46 -5.63 -6.62
C LEU A 19 7.69 -5.06 -7.31
N ASP A 20 7.54 -4.48 -8.50
CA ASP A 20 8.63 -3.77 -9.17
C ASP A 20 9.02 -2.52 -8.38
N LEU A 21 8.04 -1.75 -7.90
CA LEU A 21 8.25 -0.58 -7.06
C LEU A 21 8.90 -0.94 -5.72
N PHE A 22 8.40 -1.96 -5.04
CA PHE A 22 8.96 -2.46 -3.79
C PHE A 22 10.40 -2.94 -3.96
N ARG A 23 10.70 -3.69 -5.03
CA ARG A 23 12.09 -4.10 -5.35
C ARG A 23 13.00 -2.90 -5.62
N ALA A 24 12.49 -1.84 -6.22
CA ALA A 24 13.25 -0.63 -6.49
C ALA A 24 13.50 0.17 -5.20
N LEU A 25 12.50 0.31 -4.33
CA LEU A 25 12.64 0.93 -3.00
C LEU A 25 13.62 0.15 -2.11
N ASN A 26 13.52 -1.18 -2.10
CA ASN A 26 14.42 -2.04 -1.33
C ASN A 26 15.88 -1.90 -1.76
N LYS A 27 16.16 -1.64 -3.04
CA LYS A 27 17.54 -1.37 -3.49
C LYS A 27 18.08 -0.04 -2.94
N SER A 28 17.22 0.96 -2.79
CA SER A 28 17.60 2.29 -2.29
C SER A 28 17.75 2.33 -0.78
N ASP A 29 16.91 1.59 -0.06
CA ASP A 29 17.00 1.41 1.39
C ASP A 29 16.84 -0.08 1.75
N PRO A 30 17.94 -0.86 1.81
CA PRO A 30 17.87 -2.30 2.05
C PRO A 30 17.55 -2.72 3.49
N ALA A 31 17.58 -1.79 4.45
CA ALA A 31 17.46 -2.11 5.88
C ALA A 31 16.35 -1.35 6.59
N GLY A 32 15.90 -0.20 6.07
CA GLY A 32 14.82 0.58 6.67
C GLY A 32 13.43 -0.02 6.47
N ASN A 33 12.42 0.69 6.98
CA ASN A 33 11.04 0.32 6.73
C ASN A 33 10.66 0.69 5.30
N ILE A 34 9.69 -0.04 4.74
CA ILE A 34 9.06 0.32 3.47
C ILE A 34 7.57 0.26 3.72
N PHE A 35 6.82 1.27 3.27
CA PHE A 35 5.38 1.22 3.34
C PHE A 35 4.77 2.03 2.19
N ILE A 36 4.09 1.36 1.28
CA ILE A 36 3.47 1.98 0.11
C ILE A 36 2.03 1.51 -0.03
N SER A 37 1.21 2.31 -0.70
CA SER A 37 -0.07 1.84 -1.26
C SER A 37 0.00 1.72 -2.78
N PRO A 38 0.23 0.50 -3.31
CA PRO A 38 0.31 0.30 -4.73
C PRO A 38 -1.01 0.65 -5.44
N PHE A 39 -2.14 0.28 -4.84
CA PHE A 39 -3.46 0.65 -5.36
C PHE A 39 -3.59 2.18 -5.52
N SER A 40 -3.20 2.94 -4.51
CA SER A 40 -3.30 4.41 -4.56
C SER A 40 -2.37 4.99 -5.62
N ILE A 41 -1.11 4.56 -5.65
CA ILE A 41 -0.11 5.04 -6.62
C ILE A 41 -0.56 4.73 -8.05
N SER A 42 -0.98 3.48 -8.31
CA SER A 42 -1.46 3.08 -9.64
C SER A 42 -2.72 3.86 -10.04
N SER A 43 -3.67 4.08 -9.13
CA SER A 43 -4.86 4.88 -9.39
C SER A 43 -4.50 6.33 -9.75
N ALA A 44 -3.57 6.92 -9.00
CA ALA A 44 -3.07 8.27 -9.24
C ALA A 44 -2.32 8.41 -10.57
N LEU A 45 -1.48 7.43 -10.92
CA LEU A 45 -0.81 7.38 -12.22
C LEU A 45 -1.78 7.09 -13.37
N ALA A 46 -2.85 6.33 -13.13
CA ALA A 46 -3.90 6.11 -14.12
C ALA A 46 -4.69 7.40 -14.42
N MET A 47 -4.83 8.32 -13.47
CA MET A 47 -5.36 9.66 -13.75
C MET A 47 -4.47 10.43 -14.73
N VAL A 48 -3.15 10.39 -14.55
CA VAL A 48 -2.20 11.02 -15.48
C VAL A 48 -2.26 10.32 -16.84
N PHE A 49 -2.37 8.99 -16.85
CA PHE A 49 -2.46 8.18 -18.06
C PHE A 49 -3.61 8.59 -19.00
N LEU A 50 -4.78 9.00 -18.46
CA LEU A 50 -5.91 9.53 -19.25
C LEU A 50 -5.48 10.63 -20.24
N GLY A 51 -4.59 11.51 -19.81
CA GLY A 51 -4.14 12.66 -20.58
C GLY A 51 -2.85 12.45 -21.35
N THR A 52 -2.27 11.25 -21.30
CA THR A 52 -1.01 10.94 -22.00
C THR A 52 -1.26 10.45 -23.43
N ARG A 53 -0.35 10.74 -24.36
CA ARG A 53 -0.39 10.24 -25.74
C ARG A 53 0.99 9.70 -26.16
N GLY A 54 1.06 9.17 -27.38
CA GLY A 54 2.31 8.74 -28.01
C GLY A 54 3.17 7.80 -27.15
N ASN A 55 4.47 8.08 -27.13
CA ASN A 55 5.44 7.27 -26.40
C ASN A 55 5.29 7.35 -24.88
N THR A 56 4.83 8.50 -24.35
CA THR A 56 4.58 8.67 -22.91
C THR A 56 3.49 7.70 -22.45
N ALA A 57 2.38 7.61 -23.17
CA ALA A 57 1.33 6.63 -22.91
C ALA A 57 1.84 5.19 -23.02
N ALA A 58 2.64 4.88 -24.04
CA ALA A 58 3.19 3.53 -24.24
C ALA A 58 4.12 3.10 -23.09
N GLN A 59 4.95 4.02 -22.59
CA GLN A 59 5.85 3.80 -21.45
C GLN A 59 5.05 3.56 -20.16
N MET A 60 4.09 4.42 -19.84
CA MET A 60 3.23 4.27 -18.65
C MET A 60 2.43 2.97 -18.71
N SER A 61 1.80 2.67 -19.85
CA SER A 61 1.02 1.45 -20.04
C SER A 61 1.87 0.18 -19.82
N LYS A 62 3.13 0.19 -20.27
CA LYS A 62 4.06 -0.92 -20.04
C LYS A 62 4.46 -1.04 -18.57
N ALA A 63 4.87 0.07 -17.94
CA ALA A 63 5.37 0.05 -16.56
C ALA A 63 4.28 -0.28 -15.52
N LEU A 64 3.03 0.11 -15.80
CA LEU A 64 1.86 -0.17 -14.95
C LEU A 64 1.15 -1.48 -15.32
N TYR A 65 1.67 -2.24 -16.29
CA TYR A 65 1.08 -3.49 -16.79
C TYR A 65 -0.35 -3.34 -17.34
N PHE A 66 -0.73 -2.15 -17.80
CA PHE A 66 -2.07 -1.83 -18.29
C PHE A 66 -2.41 -2.45 -19.66
N LYS A 67 -1.43 -2.98 -20.40
CA LYS A 67 -1.68 -3.69 -21.66
C LYS A 67 -2.53 -4.95 -21.50
N GLU A 68 -2.54 -5.53 -20.30
CA GLU A 68 -3.27 -6.76 -19.97
C GLU A 68 -4.64 -6.47 -19.35
N VAL A 69 -5.01 -5.19 -19.22
CA VAL A 69 -6.22 -4.76 -18.51
C VAL A 69 -7.18 -4.12 -19.51
N GLU A 70 -8.36 -4.71 -19.64
CA GLU A 70 -9.46 -4.08 -20.38
C GLU A 70 -10.11 -2.98 -19.54
N GLU A 71 -10.57 -1.91 -20.18
CA GLU A 71 -11.29 -0.81 -19.52
C GLU A 71 -10.64 -0.27 -18.22
N ILE A 72 -9.32 -0.03 -18.24
CA ILE A 72 -8.50 0.38 -17.07
C ILE A 72 -9.20 1.37 -16.12
N HIS A 73 -9.76 2.45 -16.68
CA HIS A 73 -10.35 3.53 -15.88
C HIS A 73 -11.70 3.14 -15.26
N SER A 74 -12.55 2.37 -15.96
CA SER A 74 -13.79 1.84 -15.35
C SER A 74 -13.45 0.81 -14.28
N GLY A 75 -12.40 0.00 -14.50
CA GLY A 75 -11.86 -0.93 -13.52
C GLY A 75 -11.43 -0.23 -12.23
N PHE A 76 -10.68 0.88 -12.32
CA PHE A 76 -10.32 1.68 -11.15
C PHE A 76 -11.54 2.31 -10.47
N GLN A 77 -12.50 2.81 -11.24
CA GLN A 77 -13.74 3.36 -10.71
C GLN A 77 -14.52 2.32 -9.89
N SER A 78 -14.72 1.12 -10.44
CA SER A 78 -15.41 0.02 -9.76
C SER A 78 -14.64 -0.46 -8.53
N LEU A 79 -13.32 -0.67 -8.65
CA LEU A 79 -12.49 -1.10 -7.53
C LEU A 79 -12.49 -0.07 -6.40
N ASN A 80 -12.43 1.22 -6.73
CA ASN A 80 -12.51 2.29 -5.74
C ASN A 80 -13.89 2.35 -5.04
N ALA A 81 -14.97 2.14 -5.79
CA ALA A 81 -16.32 2.08 -5.24
C ALA A 81 -16.52 0.88 -4.32
N ASP A 82 -15.95 -0.28 -4.66
CA ASP A 82 -16.03 -1.49 -3.85
C ASP A 82 -15.24 -1.37 -2.54
N ILE A 83 -14.02 -0.81 -2.61
CA ILE A 83 -13.17 -0.61 -1.43
C ILE A 83 -13.77 0.46 -0.51
N ASN A 84 -14.34 1.54 -1.06
CA ASN A 84 -14.93 2.64 -0.28
C ASN A 84 -16.46 2.53 -0.16
N LYS A 85 -17.00 1.31 -0.21
CA LYS A 85 -18.46 1.09 -0.11
C LYS A 85 -19.00 1.60 1.22
N HIS A 86 -20.20 2.18 1.19
CA HIS A 86 -20.84 2.70 2.39
C HIS A 86 -21.07 1.58 3.42
N GLY A 87 -20.74 1.85 4.69
CA GLY A 87 -20.88 0.89 5.78
C GLY A 87 -19.72 -0.12 5.92
N ALA A 88 -18.63 0.04 5.18
CA ALA A 88 -17.41 -0.74 5.43
C ALA A 88 -16.94 -0.54 6.89
N PRO A 89 -16.55 -1.61 7.62
CA PRO A 89 -16.14 -1.53 9.02
C PRO A 89 -14.69 -1.05 9.19
N TYR A 90 -14.21 -0.24 8.24
CA TYR A 90 -12.88 0.34 8.23
C TYR A 90 -12.92 1.72 7.54
N ILE A 91 -11.91 2.52 7.83
CA ILE A 91 -11.68 3.82 7.23
C ILE A 91 -10.50 3.68 6.28
N LEU A 92 -10.74 3.93 5.00
CA LEU A 92 -9.70 4.15 4.00
C LEU A 92 -9.89 5.54 3.41
N LYS A 93 -8.88 6.41 3.53
CA LYS A 93 -8.91 7.76 2.95
C LYS A 93 -7.83 7.86 1.89
N LEU A 94 -8.26 8.14 0.66
CA LEU A 94 -7.41 8.35 -0.50
C LEU A 94 -7.42 9.84 -0.85
N ALA A 95 -6.29 10.50 -0.65
CA ALA A 95 -6.07 11.89 -1.00
C ALA A 95 -5.22 11.94 -2.28
N ASN A 96 -5.88 11.73 -3.41
CA ASN A 96 -5.27 11.72 -4.73
C ASN A 96 -5.67 12.98 -5.50
N ARG A 97 -4.71 13.79 -5.93
CA ARG A 97 -4.98 15.04 -6.65
C ARG A 97 -3.80 15.44 -7.54
N LEU A 98 -4.13 16.05 -8.68
CA LEU A 98 -3.16 16.74 -9.52
C LEU A 98 -3.14 18.22 -9.18
N TYR A 99 -1.94 18.79 -9.07
CA TYR A 99 -1.73 20.22 -8.92
C TYR A 99 -0.92 20.73 -10.10
N GLY A 100 -1.53 21.57 -10.92
CA GLY A 100 -0.92 22.14 -12.10
C GLY A 100 -0.63 23.62 -11.93
N GLU A 101 0.44 24.11 -12.56
CA GLU A 101 0.72 25.53 -12.65
C GLU A 101 -0.43 26.26 -13.35
N LYS A 102 -0.91 27.35 -12.77
CA LYS A 102 -2.10 28.09 -13.21
C LYS A 102 -1.95 28.75 -14.58
N SER A 103 -0.73 28.91 -15.09
CA SER A 103 -0.49 29.44 -16.43
C SER A 103 -0.87 28.46 -17.55
N TYR A 104 -1.15 27.19 -17.23
CA TYR A 104 -1.59 26.20 -18.20
C TYR A 104 -3.12 26.15 -18.31
N ASP A 105 -3.61 26.11 -19.54
CA ASP A 105 -5.01 25.83 -19.82
C ASP A 105 -5.25 24.32 -19.83
N PHE A 106 -5.96 23.83 -18.81
CA PHE A 106 -6.31 22.40 -18.68
C PHE A 106 -7.58 22.07 -19.46
N LEU A 107 -7.57 20.96 -20.20
CA LEU A 107 -8.67 20.56 -21.06
C LEU A 107 -9.92 20.20 -20.23
N PRO A 108 -11.11 20.78 -20.53
CA PRO A 108 -12.34 20.48 -19.79
C PRO A 108 -12.72 18.99 -19.81
N GLU A 109 -12.45 18.29 -20.92
CA GLU A 109 -12.69 16.85 -21.05
C GLU A 109 -11.84 16.02 -20.08
N PHE A 110 -10.58 16.43 -19.87
CA PHE A 110 -9.70 15.78 -18.89
C PHE A 110 -10.22 15.99 -17.47
N LEU A 111 -10.54 17.23 -17.10
CA LEU A 111 -11.08 17.57 -15.78
C LEU A 111 -12.38 16.81 -15.48
N ALA A 112 -13.29 16.73 -16.46
CA ALA A 112 -14.53 15.97 -16.32
C ALA A 112 -14.29 14.46 -16.15
N SER A 113 -13.31 13.91 -16.87
CA SER A 113 -12.96 12.50 -16.82
C SER A 113 -12.32 12.10 -15.49
N THR A 114 -11.37 12.90 -14.97
CA THR A 114 -10.74 12.62 -13.67
C THR A 114 -11.76 12.70 -12.54
N GLN A 115 -12.65 13.71 -12.56
CA GLN A 115 -13.71 13.84 -11.56
C GLN A 115 -14.67 12.65 -11.60
N LYS A 116 -15.11 12.26 -12.80
CA LYS A 116 -16.08 11.15 -12.98
C LYS A 116 -15.51 9.80 -12.56
N MET A 117 -14.28 9.49 -12.96
CA MET A 117 -13.70 8.14 -12.81
C MET A 117 -12.96 7.95 -11.48
N TYR A 118 -12.35 9.02 -10.96
CA TYR A 118 -11.48 8.94 -9.78
C TYR A 118 -11.97 9.76 -8.59
N GLY A 119 -13.02 10.58 -8.76
CA GLY A 119 -13.47 11.52 -7.72
C GLY A 119 -12.42 12.57 -7.38
N ALA A 120 -11.51 12.83 -8.31
CA ALA A 120 -10.34 13.68 -8.10
C ALA A 120 -10.33 14.84 -9.10
N GLU A 121 -10.12 16.03 -8.55
CA GLU A 121 -9.96 17.26 -9.30
C GLU A 121 -8.49 17.49 -9.65
N LEU A 122 -8.24 18.25 -10.72
CA LEU A 122 -6.96 18.94 -10.90
C LEU A 122 -7.13 20.36 -10.37
N ALA A 123 -6.25 20.77 -9.47
CA ALA A 123 -6.25 22.12 -8.90
C ALA A 123 -5.15 22.97 -9.55
N SER A 124 -5.51 24.16 -10.02
CA SER A 124 -4.55 25.15 -10.52
C SER A 124 -3.96 25.95 -9.35
N VAL A 125 -2.63 26.03 -9.29
CA VAL A 125 -1.87 26.77 -8.26
C VAL A 125 -0.76 27.60 -8.90
N ASP A 126 -0.23 28.58 -8.17
CA ASP A 126 0.83 29.47 -8.65
C ASP A 126 2.21 29.01 -8.15
N PHE A 127 2.79 28.00 -8.79
CA PHE A 127 4.18 27.63 -8.56
C PHE A 127 5.14 28.72 -9.04
N LEU A 128 4.89 29.32 -10.21
CA LEU A 128 5.82 30.26 -10.85
C LEU A 128 6.14 31.49 -9.97
N GLN A 129 5.11 32.09 -9.36
CA GLN A 129 5.26 33.32 -8.55
C GLN A 129 5.07 33.08 -7.05
N ALA A 130 4.42 31.98 -6.63
CA ALA A 130 4.04 31.75 -5.24
C ALA A 130 4.19 30.27 -4.78
N ALA A 131 5.28 29.60 -5.18
CA ALA A 131 5.54 28.18 -4.88
C ALA A 131 5.34 27.78 -3.41
N GLU A 132 5.77 28.61 -2.45
CA GLU A 132 5.60 28.29 -1.02
C GLU A 132 4.14 28.36 -0.56
N ASP A 133 3.33 29.25 -1.14
CA ASP A 133 1.90 29.29 -0.82
C ASP A 133 1.14 28.16 -1.53
N ALA A 134 1.57 27.77 -2.74
CA ALA A 134 1.10 26.56 -3.40
C ALA A 134 1.42 25.31 -2.56
N ARG A 135 2.64 25.21 -2.01
CA ARG A 135 3.06 24.12 -1.11
C ARG A 135 2.17 24.02 0.14
N LYS A 136 1.93 25.15 0.83
CA LYS A 136 1.04 25.19 2.00
C LYS A 136 -0.39 24.77 1.64
N THR A 137 -0.92 25.29 0.54
CA THR A 137 -2.25 24.92 0.01
C THR A 137 -2.37 23.41 -0.20
N ILE A 138 -1.34 22.78 -0.80
CA ILE A 138 -1.30 21.33 -1.01
C ILE A 138 -1.30 20.59 0.34
N ASN A 139 -0.43 20.98 1.27
CA ASN A 139 -0.34 20.35 2.58
C ASN A 139 -1.62 20.49 3.41
N GLU A 140 -2.26 21.66 3.41
CA GLU A 140 -3.53 21.90 4.09
C GLU A 140 -4.65 21.02 3.53
N TRP A 141 -4.72 20.89 2.20
CA TRP A 141 -5.68 19.99 1.57
C TRP A 141 -5.44 18.53 1.96
N VAL A 142 -4.19 18.05 1.89
CA VAL A 142 -3.83 16.67 2.27
C VAL A 142 -4.15 16.41 3.74
N LYS A 143 -3.82 17.35 4.63
CA LYS A 143 -4.13 17.28 6.06
C LYS A 143 -5.64 17.14 6.27
N GLY A 144 -6.45 17.90 5.54
CA GLY A 144 -7.92 17.80 5.58
C GLY A 144 -8.44 16.44 5.12
N GLN A 145 -7.91 15.91 4.00
CA GLN A 145 -8.34 14.61 3.46
C GLN A 145 -7.92 13.41 4.33
N THR A 146 -6.86 13.57 5.12
CA THR A 146 -6.28 12.49 5.94
C THR A 146 -6.59 12.63 7.43
N GLU A 147 -7.61 13.43 7.79
CA GLU A 147 -8.02 13.67 9.18
C GLU A 147 -6.87 14.12 10.09
N GLY A 148 -5.92 14.88 9.52
CA GLY A 148 -4.74 15.38 10.22
C GLY A 148 -3.59 14.37 10.39
N LYS A 149 -3.75 13.13 9.91
CA LYS A 149 -2.71 12.08 10.05
C LYS A 149 -1.50 12.32 9.15
N ILE A 150 -1.67 13.02 8.04
CA ILE A 150 -0.58 13.47 7.17
C ILE A 150 -0.57 15.00 7.16
N PRO A 151 0.05 15.65 8.16
CA PRO A 151 0.03 17.11 8.30
C PRO A 151 0.92 17.83 7.28
N GLU A 152 2.01 17.19 6.86
CA GLU A 152 2.95 17.69 5.86
C GLU A 152 3.30 16.56 4.89
N LEU A 153 2.94 16.76 3.62
CA LEU A 153 3.29 15.89 2.50
C LEU A 153 4.53 16.43 1.78
N LEU A 154 4.52 17.73 1.47
CA LEU A 154 5.60 18.44 0.80
C LEU A 154 6.40 19.23 1.83
N ALA A 155 7.63 18.79 2.09
CA ALA A 155 8.60 19.54 2.87
C ALA A 155 8.93 20.89 2.21
N SER A 156 9.47 21.84 2.98
CA SER A 156 9.99 23.11 2.46
C SER A 156 10.96 22.88 1.28
N GLY A 157 10.82 23.66 0.20
CA GLY A 157 11.56 23.44 -1.05
C GLY A 157 11.10 22.20 -1.86
N GLY A 158 10.02 21.55 -1.44
CA GLY A 158 9.44 20.40 -2.14
C GLY A 158 8.87 20.75 -3.52
N VAL A 159 8.52 22.01 -3.75
CA VAL A 159 8.10 22.61 -5.03
C VAL A 159 8.79 23.97 -5.20
N ASP A 160 8.93 24.41 -6.44
CA ASP A 160 9.65 25.63 -6.81
C ASP A 160 9.00 26.30 -8.04
N SER A 161 9.58 27.42 -8.50
CA SER A 161 9.08 28.16 -9.67
C SER A 161 9.22 27.42 -11.01
N MET A 162 9.94 26.30 -11.05
CA MET A 162 10.07 25.44 -12.24
C MET A 162 9.04 24.30 -12.23
N THR A 163 8.27 24.15 -11.15
CA THR A 163 7.26 23.11 -11.00
C THR A 163 6.06 23.38 -11.90
N LYS A 164 5.70 22.40 -12.74
CA LYS A 164 4.61 22.49 -13.73
C LYS A 164 3.39 21.65 -13.33
N LEU A 165 3.63 20.41 -12.91
CA LEU A 165 2.57 19.46 -12.55
C LEU A 165 3.06 18.52 -11.45
N VAL A 166 2.31 18.44 -10.36
CA VAL A 166 2.60 17.57 -9.22
C VAL A 166 1.44 16.59 -9.03
N LEU A 167 1.75 15.30 -8.98
CA LEU A 167 0.81 14.27 -8.56
C LEU A 167 0.98 14.03 -7.06
N VAL A 168 -0.06 14.36 -6.31
CA VAL A 168 -0.14 14.14 -4.87
C VAL A 168 -0.92 12.87 -4.60
N ASN A 169 -0.30 11.98 -3.84
CA ASN A 169 -0.89 10.73 -3.38
C ASN A 169 -0.66 10.57 -1.88
N ALA A 170 -1.70 10.75 -1.08
CA ALA A 170 -1.65 10.48 0.35
C ALA A 170 -2.73 9.47 0.73
N ILE A 171 -2.40 8.52 1.59
CA ILE A 171 -3.32 7.48 1.99
C ILE A 171 -3.23 7.15 3.48
N TYR A 172 -4.40 7.01 4.09
CA TYR A 172 -4.56 6.64 5.49
C TYR A 172 -5.52 5.46 5.59
N PHE A 173 -5.12 4.46 6.38
CA PHE A 173 -5.96 3.32 6.72
C PHE A 173 -6.10 3.18 8.24
N LYS A 174 -7.34 2.95 8.68
CA LYS A 174 -7.68 2.48 10.02
C LYS A 174 -8.71 1.38 9.89
N GLY A 175 -8.40 0.19 10.39
CA GLY A 175 -9.32 -0.94 10.44
C GLY A 175 -9.25 -1.64 11.79
N ASN A 176 -10.36 -2.21 12.23
CA ASN A 176 -10.44 -3.01 13.44
C ASN A 176 -10.15 -4.47 13.12
N TRP A 177 -9.45 -5.19 13.99
CA TRP A 177 -9.29 -6.63 13.82
C TRP A 177 -10.63 -7.36 13.94
N GLN A 178 -10.82 -8.44 13.16
CA GLN A 178 -11.92 -9.36 13.38
C GLN A 178 -11.83 -10.03 14.75
N GLU A 179 -10.61 -10.38 15.16
CA GLU A 179 -10.28 -10.90 16.50
C GLU A 179 -9.23 -9.96 17.12
N LYS A 180 -9.64 -9.16 18.10
CA LYS A 180 -8.77 -8.15 18.73
C LYS A 180 -7.77 -8.78 19.68
N PHE A 181 -6.65 -8.09 19.83
CA PHE A 181 -5.72 -8.32 20.92
C PHE A 181 -6.28 -7.70 22.20
N MET A 182 -6.06 -8.34 23.34
CA MET A 182 -6.41 -7.77 24.65
C MET A 182 -5.26 -6.87 25.09
N MET A 183 -5.56 -5.63 25.48
CA MET A 183 -4.52 -4.66 25.88
C MET A 183 -3.72 -5.16 27.08
N GLU A 184 -4.35 -5.92 27.97
CA GLU A 184 -3.75 -6.51 29.17
C GLU A 184 -2.75 -7.63 28.84
N ALA A 185 -2.84 -8.19 27.63
CA ALA A 185 -1.91 -9.19 27.13
C ALA A 185 -0.74 -8.58 26.33
N THR A 186 -0.72 -7.25 26.15
CA THR A 186 0.39 -6.57 25.50
C THR A 186 1.51 -6.31 26.51
N GLU A 187 2.68 -6.90 26.26
CA GLU A 187 3.85 -6.79 27.14
C GLU A 187 5.05 -6.18 26.41
N ASP A 188 6.04 -5.72 27.17
CA ASP A 188 7.32 -5.33 26.58
C ASP A 188 8.11 -6.58 26.17
N ALA A 189 8.52 -6.66 24.91
CA ALA A 189 9.35 -7.75 24.40
C ALA A 189 10.49 -7.22 23.51
N ALA A 190 11.53 -8.02 23.34
CA ALA A 190 12.61 -7.71 22.41
C ALA A 190 12.16 -7.97 20.97
N PHE A 191 12.39 -6.99 20.09
CA PHE A 191 12.33 -7.13 18.64
C PHE A 191 13.75 -7.12 18.10
N ARG A 192 14.16 -8.20 17.44
CA ARG A 192 15.47 -8.38 16.82
C ARG A 192 15.50 -7.58 15.52
N LEU A 193 16.35 -6.56 15.42
CA LEU A 193 16.52 -5.76 14.20
C LEU A 193 17.39 -6.48 13.17
N ASN A 194 18.34 -7.26 13.68
CA ASN A 194 19.27 -8.13 12.96
C ASN A 194 19.77 -9.20 13.95
N LYS A 195 20.78 -10.00 13.58
CA LYS A 195 21.35 -11.06 14.45
C LYS A 195 21.94 -10.56 15.79
N LYS A 196 22.26 -9.28 15.91
CA LYS A 196 23.01 -8.69 17.04
C LYS A 196 22.20 -7.67 17.82
N ASP A 197 21.40 -6.86 17.12
CA ASP A 197 20.73 -5.71 17.71
C ASP A 197 19.26 -6.03 18.01
N THR A 198 18.80 -5.57 19.16
CA THR A 198 17.40 -5.68 19.60
C THR A 198 16.87 -4.36 20.10
N LYS A 199 15.56 -4.12 19.94
CA LYS A 199 14.83 -2.97 20.47
C LYS A 199 13.66 -3.45 21.32
N LEU A 200 13.35 -2.75 22.41
CA LEU A 200 12.16 -3.05 23.21
C LEU A 200 10.91 -2.51 22.50
N VAL A 201 9.87 -3.34 22.40
CA VAL A 201 8.61 -3.02 21.73
C VAL A 201 7.42 -3.48 22.55
N LYS A 202 6.25 -2.88 22.33
CA LYS A 202 4.98 -3.40 22.83
C LYS A 202 4.53 -4.56 21.95
N MET A 203 4.62 -5.77 22.46
CA MET A 203 4.26 -7.00 21.76
C MET A 203 2.86 -7.43 22.18
N MET A 204 1.91 -7.32 21.25
CA MET A 204 0.53 -7.74 21.46
C MET A 204 0.45 -9.27 21.40
N TYR A 205 -0.44 -9.87 22.19
CA TYR A 205 -0.63 -11.33 22.21
C TYR A 205 -2.09 -11.74 22.12
N GLN A 206 -2.37 -12.79 21.37
CA GLN A 206 -3.64 -13.52 21.45
C GLN A 206 -3.48 -14.98 21.02
N LYS A 207 -4.38 -15.85 21.49
CA LYS A 207 -4.50 -17.24 21.06
C LYS A 207 -5.89 -17.47 20.46
N LYS A 208 -5.96 -17.61 19.14
CA LYS A 208 -7.22 -17.74 18.37
C LYS A 208 -7.01 -18.58 17.12
N ARG A 209 -8.08 -18.85 16.38
CA ARG A 209 -8.02 -19.59 15.12
C ARG A 209 -7.72 -18.67 13.94
N PHE A 210 -6.56 -18.85 13.32
CA PHE A 210 -6.13 -18.08 12.14
C PHE A 210 -5.69 -18.99 11.02
N ARG A 211 -5.66 -18.43 9.81
CA ARG A 211 -5.10 -19.08 8.62
C ARG A 211 -3.58 -18.94 8.67
N LEU A 212 -2.90 -20.06 8.83
CA LEU A 212 -1.45 -20.16 8.93
C LEU A 212 -0.91 -21.16 7.88
N GLY A 213 0.20 -20.81 7.23
CA GLY A 213 0.93 -21.68 6.32
C GLY A 213 2.44 -21.58 6.53
N HIS A 214 3.18 -22.50 5.93
CA HIS A 214 4.65 -22.50 5.96
C HIS A 214 5.24 -22.75 4.57
N ILE A 215 6.07 -21.81 4.10
CA ILE A 215 6.80 -21.90 2.84
C ILE A 215 8.13 -22.59 3.13
N LYS A 216 8.16 -23.91 3.03
CA LYS A 216 9.32 -24.75 3.38
C LYS A 216 10.63 -24.30 2.73
N ASP A 217 10.60 -23.96 1.44
CA ASP A 217 11.79 -23.55 0.69
C ASP A 217 12.36 -22.21 1.17
N LEU A 218 11.51 -21.34 1.70
CA LEU A 218 11.90 -20.03 2.22
C LEU A 218 12.15 -20.03 3.73
N LYS A 219 11.73 -21.09 4.44
CA LYS A 219 11.69 -21.10 5.91
C LYS A 219 10.93 -19.87 6.40
N CYS A 220 9.65 -19.79 6.03
CA CYS A 220 8.83 -18.61 6.27
C CYS A 220 7.39 -19.01 6.61
N GLN A 221 6.87 -18.48 7.69
CA GLN A 221 5.48 -18.57 8.07
C GLN A 221 4.65 -17.49 7.36
N VAL A 222 3.42 -17.86 6.99
CA VAL A 222 2.44 -16.96 6.39
C VAL A 222 1.20 -16.93 7.29
N LEU A 223 0.94 -15.79 7.91
CA LEU A 223 -0.23 -15.59 8.77
C LEU A 223 -1.21 -14.61 8.11
N GLU A 224 -2.49 -14.97 8.07
CA GLU A 224 -3.58 -14.07 7.65
C GLU A 224 -4.42 -13.65 8.86
N LEU A 225 -4.42 -12.34 9.13
CA LEU A 225 -5.18 -11.66 10.16
C LEU A 225 -6.32 -10.84 9.52
N PRO A 226 -7.57 -11.33 9.58
CA PRO A 226 -8.71 -10.61 9.01
C PRO A 226 -9.05 -9.36 9.82
N TYR A 227 -9.39 -8.29 9.12
CA TYR A 227 -10.09 -7.14 9.71
C TYR A 227 -11.59 -7.45 9.83
N GLU A 228 -12.30 -6.64 10.61
CA GLU A 228 -13.74 -6.68 10.78
C GLU A 228 -14.46 -6.72 9.42
N GLY A 229 -15.50 -7.54 9.31
CA GLY A 229 -16.22 -7.77 8.05
C GLY A 229 -15.48 -8.66 7.04
N LYS A 230 -14.19 -8.97 7.24
CA LYS A 230 -13.37 -9.89 6.44
C LYS A 230 -13.16 -9.47 4.98
N ASP A 231 -13.59 -8.26 4.60
CA ASP A 231 -13.29 -7.68 3.29
C ASP A 231 -11.80 -7.36 3.14
N LEU A 232 -11.13 -7.03 4.25
CA LEU A 232 -9.70 -6.79 4.30
C LEU A 232 -8.99 -7.82 5.18
N SER A 233 -7.75 -8.14 4.84
CA SER A 233 -6.88 -8.93 5.72
C SER A 233 -5.44 -8.43 5.64
N MET A 234 -4.77 -8.38 6.78
CA MET A 234 -3.32 -8.26 6.83
C MET A 234 -2.73 -9.65 6.67
N VAL A 235 -1.82 -9.81 5.72
CA VAL A 235 -1.04 -11.04 5.54
C VAL A 235 0.42 -10.73 5.86
N ILE A 236 1.05 -11.57 6.67
CA ILE A 236 2.42 -11.39 7.14
C ILE A 236 3.27 -12.57 6.67
N LEU A 237 4.39 -12.27 6.03
CA LEU A 237 5.46 -13.19 5.64
C LEU A 237 6.61 -13.00 6.64
N LEU A 238 6.73 -13.94 7.57
CA LEU A 238 7.72 -13.92 8.63
C LEU A 238 8.74 -15.04 8.39
N PRO A 239 10.04 -14.75 8.17
CA PRO A 239 11.07 -15.79 8.18
C PRO A 239 11.04 -16.60 9.48
N ASP A 240 11.50 -17.85 9.45
CA ASP A 240 11.62 -18.65 10.68
C ASP A 240 12.70 -18.06 11.60
N ASP A 241 13.73 -17.41 11.03
CA ASP A 241 14.82 -16.74 11.75
C ASP A 241 15.58 -15.74 10.86
N ILE A 242 16.42 -14.89 11.46
CA ILE A 242 17.32 -13.97 10.76
C ILE A 242 18.58 -14.73 10.30
N LEU A 243 18.55 -15.23 9.06
CA LEU A 243 19.64 -16.06 8.51
C LEU A 243 20.74 -15.26 7.79
N ASP A 244 20.44 -14.05 7.32
CA ASP A 244 21.41 -13.14 6.67
C ASP A 244 22.01 -12.12 7.66
N GLU A 245 22.94 -11.29 7.18
CA GLU A 245 23.62 -10.27 8.01
C GLU A 245 22.83 -8.94 8.10
N SER A 246 21.62 -8.89 7.55
CA SER A 246 20.73 -7.72 7.60
C SER A 246 19.42 -8.07 8.31
N THR A 247 18.31 -8.12 7.60
CA THR A 247 16.95 -8.22 8.13
C THR A 247 16.42 -9.66 8.16
N GLY A 248 17.07 -10.62 7.52
CA GLY A 248 16.57 -11.98 7.30
C GLY A 248 15.63 -12.12 6.09
N LEU A 249 15.26 -11.00 5.45
CA LEU A 249 14.21 -10.97 4.41
C LEU A 249 14.73 -11.17 2.99
N ARG A 250 16.04 -11.15 2.78
CA ARG A 250 16.65 -11.09 1.43
C ARG A 250 16.14 -12.19 0.50
N LYS A 251 15.98 -13.41 1.01
CA LYS A 251 15.52 -14.55 0.21
C LYS A 251 14.06 -14.41 -0.22
N ILE A 252 13.21 -13.90 0.68
CA ILE A 252 11.80 -13.64 0.39
C ILE A 252 11.69 -12.52 -0.65
N GLU A 253 12.39 -11.41 -0.45
CA GLU A 253 12.40 -10.24 -1.35
C GLU A 253 12.83 -10.60 -2.78
N GLN A 254 13.79 -11.51 -2.94
CA GLN A 254 14.26 -11.98 -4.25
C GLN A 254 13.25 -12.87 -4.98
N GLN A 255 12.40 -13.60 -4.24
CA GLN A 255 11.40 -14.51 -4.81
C GLN A 255 9.99 -13.91 -4.84
N LEU A 256 9.83 -12.66 -4.39
CA LEU A 256 8.53 -11.99 -4.29
C LEU A 256 8.00 -11.61 -5.68
N THR A 257 7.26 -12.52 -6.30
CA THR A 257 6.51 -12.33 -7.56
C THR A 257 5.00 -12.44 -7.33
N LEU A 258 4.18 -12.02 -8.31
CA LEU A 258 2.73 -12.17 -8.25
C LEU A 258 2.34 -13.65 -8.11
N GLU A 259 2.99 -14.50 -8.88
CA GLU A 259 2.73 -15.95 -8.91
C GLU A 259 3.06 -16.56 -7.56
N LYS A 260 4.19 -16.17 -6.97
CA LYS A 260 4.59 -16.61 -5.63
C LYS A 260 3.67 -16.09 -4.53
N LEU A 261 3.27 -14.83 -4.55
CA LEU A 261 2.29 -14.30 -3.59
C LEU A 261 0.94 -15.04 -3.69
N ARG A 262 0.46 -15.30 -4.91
CA ARG A 262 -0.75 -16.09 -5.14
C ARG A 262 -0.59 -17.52 -4.65
N GLU A 263 0.56 -18.15 -4.92
CA GLU A 263 0.89 -19.49 -4.43
C GLU A 263 0.87 -19.52 -2.90
N TRP A 264 1.62 -18.66 -2.23
CA TRP A 264 1.78 -18.66 -0.78
C TRP A 264 0.50 -18.34 -0.01
N THR A 265 -0.43 -17.60 -0.62
CA THR A 265 -1.69 -17.19 0.03
C THR A 265 -2.93 -17.91 -0.48
N ARG A 266 -2.75 -18.97 -1.27
CA ARG A 266 -3.85 -19.84 -1.69
C ARG A 266 -4.49 -20.53 -0.49
N PRO A 267 -5.83 -20.72 -0.48
CA PRO A 267 -6.53 -21.39 0.62
C PRO A 267 -5.98 -22.79 0.95
N GLU A 268 -5.44 -23.51 -0.04
CA GLU A 268 -4.87 -24.85 0.14
C GLU A 268 -3.55 -24.82 0.93
N ASN A 269 -2.84 -23.70 0.92
CA ASN A 269 -1.57 -23.50 1.62
C ASN A 269 -1.73 -22.82 2.98
N LEU A 270 -2.94 -22.37 3.32
CA LEU A 270 -3.26 -21.68 4.57
C LEU A 270 -4.33 -22.44 5.36
N HIS A 271 -3.91 -23.14 6.40
CA HIS A 271 -4.78 -23.97 7.23
C HIS A 271 -5.33 -23.18 8.42
N LEU A 272 -6.61 -23.40 8.74
CA LEU A 272 -7.25 -22.76 9.89
C LEU A 272 -6.88 -23.50 11.19
N LEU A 273 -5.88 -22.98 11.89
CA LEU A 273 -5.26 -23.58 13.08
C LEU A 273 -5.45 -22.67 14.30
N GLU A 274 -5.40 -23.23 15.50
CA GLU A 274 -5.27 -22.43 16.73
C GLU A 274 -3.81 -21.98 16.86
N VAL A 275 -3.58 -20.66 16.86
CA VAL A 275 -2.24 -20.07 16.80
C VAL A 275 -2.06 -19.09 17.95
N ASN A 276 -0.92 -19.20 18.63
CA ASN A 276 -0.40 -18.20 19.54
C ASN A 276 0.28 -17.09 18.73
N VAL A 277 -0.38 -15.94 18.58
CA VAL A 277 0.12 -14.83 17.76
C VAL A 277 0.72 -13.77 18.67
N GLN A 278 1.98 -13.44 18.42
CA GLN A 278 2.65 -12.26 18.94
C GLN A 278 2.99 -11.30 17.80
N LEU A 279 2.47 -10.07 17.88
CA LEU A 279 2.64 -9.05 16.86
C LEU A 279 3.00 -7.71 17.51
N PRO A 280 4.06 -7.01 17.07
CA PRO A 280 4.39 -5.71 17.64
C PRO A 280 3.28 -4.71 17.34
N ARG A 281 2.98 -3.85 18.30
CA ARG A 281 2.31 -2.58 18.05
C ARG A 281 3.28 -1.67 17.31
N PHE A 282 2.88 -1.10 16.18
CA PHE A 282 3.74 -0.23 15.40
C PHE A 282 2.96 0.84 14.66
N LYS A 283 3.67 1.92 14.31
CA LYS A 283 3.19 2.97 13.42
C LYS A 283 4.21 3.13 12.30
N LEU A 284 3.78 3.02 11.06
CA LEU A 284 4.60 3.32 9.88
C LEU A 284 4.07 4.55 9.17
N GLU A 285 4.97 5.48 8.89
CA GLU A 285 4.70 6.71 8.15
C GLU A 285 5.87 6.93 7.19
N GLU A 286 5.65 6.56 5.93
CA GLU A 286 6.70 6.60 4.90
C GLU A 286 6.32 7.60 3.80
N SER A 287 7.31 8.35 3.33
CA SER A 287 7.15 9.40 2.31
C SER A 287 8.18 9.24 1.20
N TYR A 288 7.72 9.30 -0.05
CA TYR A 288 8.54 9.09 -1.23
C TYR A 288 8.28 10.15 -2.29
N GLU A 289 9.36 10.69 -2.85
CA GLU A 289 9.35 11.32 -4.18
C GLU A 289 9.65 10.20 -5.19
N LEU A 290 8.67 9.83 -6.00
CA LEU A 290 8.71 8.64 -6.83
C LEU A 290 9.23 8.91 -8.25
N SER A 291 9.43 10.15 -8.68
CA SER A 291 9.71 10.47 -10.10
C SER A 291 10.94 9.76 -10.63
N THR A 292 12.06 9.84 -9.91
CA THR A 292 13.31 9.18 -10.31
C THR A 292 13.13 7.66 -10.36
N LEU A 293 12.38 7.10 -9.42
CA LEU A 293 12.13 5.66 -9.33
C LEU A 293 11.23 5.19 -10.48
N LEU A 294 10.14 5.89 -10.76
CA LEU A 294 9.22 5.61 -11.86
C LEU A 294 9.90 5.76 -13.23
N ALA A 295 10.78 6.76 -13.39
CA ALA A 295 11.61 6.89 -14.58
C ALA A 295 12.52 5.67 -14.77
N SER A 296 13.14 5.17 -13.69
CA SER A 296 13.96 3.94 -13.73
C SER A 296 13.15 2.68 -14.06
N LEU A 297 11.86 2.67 -13.75
CA LEU A 297 10.90 1.63 -14.12
C LEU A 297 10.35 1.78 -15.54
N GLY A 298 10.83 2.78 -16.30
CA GLY A 298 10.55 2.94 -17.73
C GLY A 298 9.61 4.08 -18.10
N MET A 299 9.16 4.89 -17.14
CA MET A 299 8.31 6.08 -17.38
C MET A 299 9.14 7.35 -17.61
N GLN A 300 10.19 7.29 -18.43
CA GLN A 300 11.17 8.38 -18.55
C GLN A 300 10.59 9.65 -19.18
N ASP A 301 9.80 9.51 -20.25
CA ASP A 301 9.30 10.66 -21.01
C ASP A 301 8.41 11.54 -20.15
N LEU A 302 7.64 10.93 -19.24
CA LEU A 302 6.69 11.58 -18.33
C LEU A 302 7.31 12.72 -17.52
N PHE A 303 8.59 12.60 -17.18
CA PHE A 303 9.34 13.53 -16.33
C PHE A 303 10.29 14.44 -17.12
N SER A 304 10.16 14.49 -18.44
CA SER A 304 11.08 15.19 -19.33
C SER A 304 10.35 16.10 -20.32
N GLY A 305 11.10 16.93 -21.06
CA GLY A 305 10.54 17.72 -22.17
C GLY A 305 10.03 16.91 -23.37
N LYS A 306 10.11 15.56 -23.32
CA LYS A 306 9.49 14.66 -24.30
C LYS A 306 8.08 14.20 -23.89
N ALA A 307 7.61 14.60 -22.71
CA ALA A 307 6.31 14.23 -22.21
C ALA A 307 5.22 14.66 -23.21
N ASP A 308 4.39 13.71 -23.61
CA ASP A 308 3.19 13.98 -24.40
C ASP A 308 1.98 13.91 -23.48
N LEU A 309 1.69 15.04 -22.84
CA LEU A 309 0.54 15.30 -21.97
C LEU A 309 -0.52 16.14 -22.70
N SER A 310 -0.59 16.04 -24.03
CA SER A 310 -1.51 16.80 -24.87
C SER A 310 -2.99 16.55 -24.57
N GLY A 311 -3.32 15.45 -23.89
CA GLY A 311 -4.65 15.16 -23.36
C GLY A 311 -4.96 15.83 -22.02
N ILE A 312 -3.98 16.46 -21.36
CA ILE A 312 -4.16 17.26 -20.13
C ILE A 312 -4.22 18.76 -20.47
N SER A 313 -3.30 19.24 -21.29
CA SER A 313 -3.22 20.62 -21.76
C SER A 313 -2.73 20.67 -23.19
N GLY A 314 -3.20 21.64 -23.97
CA GLY A 314 -2.70 21.88 -25.33
C GLY A 314 -1.27 22.44 -25.39
N ALA A 315 -0.71 22.86 -24.24
CA ALA A 315 0.67 23.33 -24.16
C ALA A 315 1.66 22.18 -24.37
N GLY A 316 2.58 22.33 -25.33
CA GLY A 316 3.52 21.28 -25.73
C GLY A 316 4.70 21.04 -24.78
N ASP A 317 4.82 21.80 -23.69
CA ASP A 317 5.94 21.72 -22.75
C ASP A 317 5.53 21.23 -21.34
N LEU A 318 4.27 20.80 -21.16
CA LEU A 318 3.80 20.25 -19.90
C LEU A 318 4.44 18.88 -19.62
N SER A 319 5.04 18.72 -18.45
CA SER A 319 5.58 17.44 -17.95
C SER A 319 5.24 17.27 -16.48
N VAL A 320 5.22 16.02 -15.99
CA VAL A 320 5.10 15.78 -14.54
C VAL A 320 6.42 16.17 -13.89
N SER A 321 6.37 17.16 -12.99
CA SER A 321 7.54 17.59 -12.24
C SER A 321 7.84 16.64 -11.08
N LYS A 322 6.79 16.22 -10.36
CA LYS A 322 6.93 15.38 -9.15
C LYS A 322 5.75 14.44 -8.96
N VAL A 323 6.04 13.26 -8.41
CA VAL A 323 5.03 12.31 -7.90
C VAL A 323 5.36 12.05 -6.44
N VAL A 324 4.52 12.54 -5.54
CA VAL A 324 4.75 12.41 -4.11
C VAL A 324 3.75 11.45 -3.51
N HIS A 325 4.27 10.40 -2.87
CA HIS A 325 3.48 9.39 -2.19
C HIS A 325 3.79 9.41 -0.69
N LYS A 326 2.76 9.52 0.15
CA LYS A 326 2.90 9.32 1.58
C LYS A 326 1.83 8.39 2.10
N SER A 327 2.23 7.39 2.86
CA SER A 327 1.32 6.40 3.42
C SER A 327 1.51 6.27 4.92
N PHE A 328 0.40 6.01 5.61
CA PHE A 328 0.35 5.90 7.06
C PHE A 328 -0.46 4.68 7.45
N VAL A 329 0.10 3.87 8.36
CA VAL A 329 -0.63 2.81 9.07
C VAL A 329 -0.26 2.81 10.55
N GLU A 330 -1.26 2.53 11.37
CA GLU A 330 -1.11 2.31 12.81
C GLU A 330 -1.71 0.96 13.14
N VAL A 331 -0.89 0.06 13.67
CA VAL A 331 -1.28 -1.28 14.10
C VAL A 331 -1.25 -1.33 15.61
N ASN A 332 -2.42 -1.56 16.21
CA ASN A 332 -2.63 -1.66 17.65
C ASN A 332 -3.68 -2.74 17.96
N GLU A 333 -4.15 -2.78 19.21
CA GLU A 333 -5.08 -3.78 19.71
C GLU A 333 -6.53 -3.58 19.24
N GLU A 334 -6.90 -2.41 18.69
CA GLU A 334 -8.30 -1.99 18.55
C GLU A 334 -9.20 -2.82 17.62
N GLY A 335 -10.48 -2.70 18.01
CA GLY A 335 -11.78 -3.15 17.52
C GLY A 335 -12.73 -3.13 18.73
N THR A 336 -14.07 -3.17 18.62
CA THR A 336 -15.01 -3.15 19.78
C THR A 336 -15.35 -4.54 20.34
N GLU A 337 -15.44 -4.68 21.66
CA GLU A 337 -15.73 -5.91 22.44
C GLU A 337 -16.80 -6.85 21.85
N ALA A 338 -16.52 -8.15 21.87
CA ALA A 338 -17.57 -9.17 21.92
C ALA A 338 -17.11 -10.38 22.75
N ALA A 339 -17.84 -10.54 23.87
CA ALA A 339 -18.18 -11.74 24.63
C ALA A 339 -17.15 -12.89 24.68
N ALA A 340 -16.63 -13.09 25.89
CA ALA A 340 -16.22 -14.40 26.37
C ALA A 340 -17.33 -15.43 26.10
N ALA A 341 -17.10 -16.30 25.13
CA ALA A 341 -17.73 -17.62 25.07
C ALA A 341 -16.62 -18.64 25.28
N THR A 342 -16.18 -18.77 26.53
CA THR A 342 -15.52 -20.00 27.00
C THR A 342 -16.54 -21.13 26.94
N SER A 343 -16.68 -21.75 25.77
CA SER A 343 -17.21 -23.11 25.70
C SER A 343 -16.11 -24.05 26.17
N VAL A 344 -16.17 -24.42 27.45
CA VAL A 344 -15.41 -25.54 27.98
C VAL A 344 -15.94 -26.80 27.30
N VAL A 345 -15.26 -27.22 26.24
CA VAL A 345 -15.48 -28.54 25.64
C VAL A 345 -14.51 -29.49 26.34
N ILE A 346 -15.04 -30.29 27.28
CA ILE A 346 -14.34 -31.45 27.80
C ILE A 346 -14.42 -32.54 26.72
N PHE A 347 -13.28 -32.84 26.08
CA PHE A 347 -13.08 -34.15 25.46
C PHE A 347 -11.81 -34.78 26.02
N GLY A 348 -12.00 -35.99 26.57
CA GLY A 348 -10.91 -36.84 27.00
C GLY A 348 -10.13 -37.45 25.83
N THR A 349 -8.99 -38.02 26.22
CA THR A 349 -8.02 -38.81 25.44
C THR A 349 -7.09 -38.03 24.52
N ALA A 350 -5.80 -38.30 24.70
CA ALA A 350 -4.65 -37.56 24.19
C ALA A 350 -4.62 -37.49 22.65
N PHE A 351 -4.95 -36.31 22.12
CA PHE A 351 -4.32 -35.79 20.91
C PHE A 351 -3.37 -34.69 21.36
N GLN A 352 -2.06 -34.86 21.16
CA GLN A 352 -1.12 -33.73 21.20
C GLN A 352 -1.54 -32.80 20.05
N SER A 353 -2.36 -31.79 20.30
CA SER A 353 -2.43 -30.67 19.36
C SER A 353 -1.08 -29.97 19.45
N THR A 354 -0.30 -30.02 18.38
CA THR A 354 0.88 -29.17 18.26
C THR A 354 0.41 -27.73 18.37
N GLU A 355 0.85 -27.04 19.43
CA GLU A 355 0.56 -25.62 19.57
C GLU A 355 1.36 -24.88 18.48
N GLU A 356 0.65 -24.16 17.61
CA GLU A 356 1.28 -23.34 16.58
C GLU A 356 1.61 -21.97 17.17
N TYR A 357 2.79 -21.45 16.83
CA TYR A 357 3.27 -20.15 17.27
C TYR A 357 3.60 -19.30 16.05
N PHE A 358 3.22 -18.03 16.10
CA PHE A 358 3.64 -17.01 15.15
C PHE A 358 4.11 -15.80 15.96
N THR A 359 5.43 -15.68 16.10
CA THR A 359 6.06 -14.62 16.90
C THR A 359 6.81 -13.67 15.98
N ALA A 360 6.16 -12.55 15.63
CA ALA A 360 6.74 -11.53 14.75
C ALA A 360 7.71 -10.61 15.51
N ASP A 361 8.75 -11.18 16.11
CA ASP A 361 9.78 -10.49 16.91
C ASP A 361 10.99 -10.04 16.10
N HIS A 362 10.92 -10.08 14.77
CA HIS A 362 12.01 -9.72 13.86
C HIS A 362 11.44 -9.29 12.50
N PRO A 363 12.25 -8.80 11.53
CA PRO A 363 11.72 -8.17 10.35
C PRO A 363 10.82 -9.07 9.53
N PHE A 364 9.71 -8.51 9.04
CA PHE A 364 8.74 -9.21 8.21
C PHE A 364 8.24 -8.33 7.07
N ILE A 365 7.77 -8.98 6.01
CA ILE A 365 7.00 -8.34 4.94
C ILE A 365 5.53 -8.53 5.27
N PHE A 366 4.72 -7.50 5.08
CA PHE A 366 3.28 -7.59 5.23
C PHE A 366 2.56 -6.87 4.11
N PHE A 367 1.31 -7.24 3.87
CA PHE A 367 0.44 -6.52 2.97
C PHE A 367 -1.01 -6.55 3.47
N ILE A 368 -1.76 -5.50 3.15
CA ILE A 368 -3.20 -5.44 3.40
C ILE A 368 -3.90 -5.67 2.07
N ARG A 369 -4.66 -6.76 2.01
CA ARG A 369 -5.37 -7.20 0.80
C ARG A 369 -6.86 -6.93 0.94
N HIS A 370 -7.47 -6.43 -0.13
CA HIS A 370 -8.92 -6.51 -0.31
C HIS A 370 -9.29 -7.89 -0.84
N ASN A 371 -9.87 -8.72 0.02
CA ASN A 371 -10.14 -10.14 -0.25
C ASN A 371 -11.05 -10.37 -1.46
N PRO A 372 -12.16 -9.63 -1.66
CA PRO A 372 -13.04 -9.83 -2.82
C PRO A 372 -12.34 -9.63 -4.17
N SER A 373 -11.46 -8.62 -4.29
CA SER A 373 -10.77 -8.32 -5.55
C SER A 373 -9.34 -8.85 -5.63
N THR A 374 -8.83 -9.42 -4.53
CA THR A 374 -7.43 -9.81 -4.31
C THR A 374 -6.41 -8.67 -4.45
N SER A 375 -6.88 -7.42 -4.52
CA SER A 375 -6.02 -6.24 -4.68
C SER A 375 -5.18 -5.99 -3.44
N ILE A 376 -3.89 -5.70 -3.62
CA ILE A 376 -2.99 -5.27 -2.54
C ILE A 376 -3.15 -3.76 -2.35
N LEU A 377 -3.80 -3.39 -1.25
CA LEU A 377 -4.02 -1.98 -0.90
C LEU A 377 -2.77 -1.36 -0.29
N PHE A 378 -2.04 -2.12 0.51
CA PHE A 378 -0.79 -1.70 1.13
C PHE A 378 0.23 -2.83 1.07
N LEU A 379 1.49 -2.48 0.86
CA LEU A 379 2.63 -3.40 0.90
C LEU A 379 3.73 -2.76 1.73
N GLY A 380 4.27 -3.51 2.68
CA GLY A 380 5.31 -2.99 3.54
C GLY A 380 6.32 -4.02 4.03
N ARG A 381 7.42 -3.50 4.52
CA ARG A 381 8.44 -4.20 5.29
C ARG A 381 8.59 -3.48 6.63
N LEU A 382 8.41 -4.22 7.71
CA LEU A 382 8.73 -3.76 9.05
C LEU A 382 10.12 -4.28 9.41
N SER A 383 11.14 -3.44 9.33
CA SER A 383 12.50 -3.74 9.79
C SER A 383 12.74 -3.25 11.23
N SER A 384 12.07 -2.16 11.61
CA SER A 384 12.05 -1.65 12.99
C SER A 384 10.68 -1.04 13.30
N PRO A 385 9.94 -1.54 14.29
CA PRO A 385 8.69 -0.94 14.77
C PRO A 385 8.86 0.38 15.52
#